data_AF-A0A075H1Z6-F1
#
_entry.id   AF-A0A075H1Z6-F1
#
_cell.length_a   1.000
_cell.length_b   1.000
_cell.length_c   1.000
_cell.angle_alpha   90.00
_cell.angle_beta   90.00
_cell.angle_gamma   90.00
#
_symmetry.space_group_name_H-M   'P 1'
#
loop_
_entity.id
_entity.type
_entity.pdbx_description
1 polymer ?
#
loop_
_entity_poly.entity_id
_entity_poly.type
_entity_poly.pdbx_seq_one_letter_code
_entity_poly.pdbx_strand_id
1 'polypeptide(L)'
;GIPLSGEIREPQASAITFINKSNAFKLAVDVPSGIDPDTGNYVPTTQVVVADITVTFHRMKVGMPKAKDVCGEIFVEKIGIPPEAEIGVL
;
A
#
# COMPACT_ATOMS: atom_id res chain seq x y z
N GLY A 1 -2.69 -1.02 -4.86
CA GLY A 1 -3.93 -1.74 -5.19
C GLY A 1 -5.08 -0.75 -5.17
N ILE A 2 -6.22 -1.11 -5.76
CA ILE A 2 -7.46 -0.33 -5.66
C ILE A 2 -7.85 -0.22 -4.17
N PRO A 3 -8.34 0.93 -3.68
CA PRO A 3 -8.77 1.09 -2.29
C PRO A 3 -9.75 -0.02 -1.90
N LEU A 4 -9.38 -0.80 -0.88
CA LEU A 4 -10.27 -1.74 -0.22
C LEU A 4 -11.18 -0.94 0.69
N SER A 5 -12.44 -0.75 0.30
CA SER A 5 -13.45 -0.16 1.16
C SER A 5 -13.99 -1.22 2.12
N GLY A 6 -13.76 -1.03 3.43
CA GLY A 6 -14.31 -1.88 4.49
C GLY A 6 -13.33 -2.92 5.05
N GLU A 7 -13.80 -3.71 6.02
CA GLU A 7 -12.99 -4.73 6.69
C GLU A 7 -12.52 -5.81 5.72
N ILE A 8 -11.24 -6.18 5.82
CA ILE A 8 -10.68 -7.30 5.06
C ILE A 8 -11.26 -8.61 5.58
N ARG A 9 -11.88 -9.37 4.67
CA ARG A 9 -12.53 -10.65 4.93
C ARG A 9 -11.62 -11.81 4.56
N GLU A 10 -12.07 -13.02 4.87
CA GLU A 10 -11.42 -14.24 4.37
C GLU A 10 -11.61 -14.40 2.86
N PRO A 11 -10.62 -14.96 2.13
CA PRO A 11 -9.36 -15.54 2.63
C PRO A 11 -8.20 -14.53 2.80
N GLN A 12 -8.44 -13.25 2.50
CA GLN A 12 -7.39 -12.22 2.48
C GLN A 12 -6.83 -11.95 3.88
N ALA A 13 -7.68 -11.97 4.91
CA ALA A 13 -7.25 -11.81 6.30
C ALA A 13 -6.24 -12.90 6.72
N SER A 14 -6.52 -14.17 6.40
CA SER A 14 -5.58 -15.27 6.63
C SER A 14 -4.29 -15.12 5.83
N ALA A 15 -4.38 -14.69 4.56
CA ALA A 15 -3.21 -14.47 3.72
C ALA A 15 -2.30 -13.36 4.27
N ILE A 16 -2.86 -12.22 4.69
CA ILE A 16 -2.11 -11.11 5.30
C ILE A 16 -1.41 -11.60 6.57
N THR A 17 -2.13 -12.33 7.43
CA THR A 17 -1.56 -12.91 8.64
C THR A 17 -0.39 -13.85 8.34
N PHE A 18 -0.52 -14.69 7.31
CA PHE A 18 0.54 -15.59 6.88
C PHE A 18 1.76 -14.84 6.33
N ILE A 19 1.54 -13.82 5.48
CA ILE A 19 2.59 -12.97 4.92
C ILE A 19 3.39 -12.30 6.05
N ASN A 20 2.71 -11.67 7.00
CA ASN A 20 3.37 -10.95 8.09
C ASN A 20 4.16 -11.87 9.03
N LYS A 21 3.70 -13.11 9.23
CA LYS A 21 4.41 -14.12 10.02
C LYS A 21 5.62 -14.73 9.29
N SER A 22 5.72 -14.54 7.98
CA SER A 22 6.84 -15.04 7.20
C SER A 22 8.10 -14.21 7.46
N ASN A 23 9.23 -14.91 7.62
CA ASN A 23 10.56 -14.32 7.64
C ASN A 23 11.06 -13.92 6.23
N ALA A 24 10.25 -14.11 5.19
CA ALA A 24 10.58 -13.67 3.85
C ALA A 24 10.60 -12.13 3.74
N PHE A 25 11.37 -11.66 2.77
CA PHE A 25 11.35 -10.26 2.34
C PHE A 25 10.01 -9.94 1.66
N LYS A 26 9.36 -8.86 2.10
CA LYS A 26 8.00 -8.47 1.72
C LYS A 26 8.05 -7.21 0.86
N LEU A 27 7.68 -7.37 -0.41
CA LEU A 27 7.54 -6.29 -1.37
C LEU A 27 6.05 -6.02 -1.61
N ALA A 28 5.60 -4.81 -1.30
CA ALA A 28 4.27 -4.33 -1.66
C ALA A 28 4.30 -3.63 -3.03
N VAL A 29 3.27 -3.90 -3.83
CA VAL A 29 3.08 -3.23 -5.13
C VAL A 29 1.96 -2.20 -4.98
N ASP A 30 2.27 -0.99 -5.42
CA ASP A 30 1.45 0.20 -5.36
C ASP A 30 1.21 0.74 -3.95
N VAL A 31 0.52 -0.03 -3.09
CA VAL A 31 0.26 0.28 -1.67
C VAL A 31 0.13 -1.05 -0.93
N PRO A 32 0.71 -1.22 0.28
CA PRO A 32 0.47 -2.41 1.09
C PRO A 32 -1.03 -2.64 1.30
N SER A 33 -1.47 -3.89 1.16
CA SER A 33 -2.88 -4.23 1.35
C SER A 33 -3.31 -3.91 2.78
N GLY A 34 -4.46 -3.24 2.92
CA GLY A 34 -5.00 -2.82 4.21
C GLY A 34 -4.81 -1.34 4.58
N ILE A 35 -4.07 -0.60 3.77
CA ILE A 35 -3.86 0.84 3.96
C ILE A 35 -4.82 1.63 3.07
N ASP A 36 -5.44 2.66 3.64
CA ASP A 36 -6.08 3.72 2.90
C ASP A 36 -5.01 4.62 2.23
N PRO A 37 -4.93 4.67 0.89
CA PRO A 37 -3.90 5.42 0.18
C PRO A 37 -3.98 6.93 0.40
N ASP A 38 -5.14 7.48 0.75
CA ASP A 38 -5.35 8.93 0.87
C ASP A 38 -5.08 9.40 2.30
N THR A 39 -5.54 8.62 3.29
CA THR A 39 -5.41 8.99 4.70
C THR A 39 -4.19 8.39 5.39
N GLY A 40 -3.74 7.21 4.94
CA GLY A 40 -2.71 6.40 5.60
C GLY A 40 -3.26 5.55 6.74
N ASN A 41 -4.58 5.58 6.96
CA ASN A 41 -5.21 4.81 8.04
C ASN A 41 -5.26 3.32 7.68
N TYR A 42 -5.13 2.49 8.70
CA TYR A 42 -5.32 1.05 8.61
C TYR A 42 -5.75 0.49 9.97
N VAL A 43 -6.38 -0.68 9.98
CA VAL A 43 -6.74 -1.38 11.23
C VAL A 43 -5.50 -2.14 11.74
N PRO A 44 -5.01 -1.88 12.96
CA PRO A 44 -3.79 -2.51 13.45
C PRO A 44 -3.84 -4.04 13.54
N THR A 45 -2.71 -4.68 13.24
CA THR A 45 -2.28 -6.06 13.56
C THR A 45 -2.89 -7.27 12.85
N THR A 46 -3.99 -7.18 12.08
CA THR A 46 -4.50 -8.37 11.34
C THR A 46 -4.95 -8.11 9.91
N GLN A 47 -5.11 -6.85 9.52
CA GLN A 47 -5.67 -6.48 8.22
C GLN A 47 -4.71 -5.64 7.39
N VAL A 48 -3.45 -5.52 7.77
CA VAL A 48 -2.44 -4.76 7.00
C VAL A 48 -1.20 -5.60 6.73
N VAL A 49 -0.69 -5.55 5.50
CA VAL A 49 0.62 -6.12 5.16
C VAL A 49 1.72 -5.16 5.65
N VAL A 50 2.66 -5.68 6.42
CA VAL A 50 3.87 -4.94 6.82
C VAL A 50 4.96 -5.25 5.81
N ALA A 51 5.24 -4.31 4.91
CA ALA A 51 6.21 -4.48 3.84
C ALA A 51 7.60 -3.97 4.25
N ASP A 52 8.64 -4.64 3.75
CA ASP A 52 10.01 -4.16 3.85
C ASP A 52 10.25 -3.02 2.85
N ILE A 53 9.66 -3.14 1.65
CA ILE A 53 9.64 -2.10 0.62
C ILE A 53 8.29 -2.02 -0.08
N THR A 54 7.96 -0.84 -0.61
CA THR A 54 6.79 -0.61 -1.47
C THR A 54 7.21 0.08 -2.76
N VAL A 55 6.85 -0.49 -3.91
CA VAL A 55 7.00 0.15 -5.22
C VAL A 55 5.67 0.73 -5.65
N THR A 56 5.55 2.06 -5.70
CA THR A 56 4.33 2.76 -6.07
C THR A 56 4.44 3.41 -7.44
N PHE A 57 3.33 3.47 -8.17
CA PHE A 57 3.35 3.93 -9.55
C PHE A 57 2.88 5.37 -9.69
N HIS A 58 3.46 6.05 -10.68
CA HIS A 58 3.19 7.43 -11.10
C HIS A 58 3.54 8.48 -10.03
N ARG A 59 2.88 8.44 -8.87
CA ARG A 59 3.13 9.32 -7.73
C ARG A 59 2.94 8.56 -6.41
N MET A 60 3.61 9.05 -5.38
CA MET A 60 3.40 8.62 -4.01
C MET A 60 2.04 9.12 -3.52
N LYS A 61 1.25 8.23 -2.89
CA LYS A 61 -0.08 8.57 -2.39
C LYS A 61 0.05 9.27 -1.02
N VAL A 62 -0.87 10.19 -0.71
CA VAL A 62 -0.78 11.10 0.45
C VAL A 62 -0.73 10.35 1.79
N GLY A 63 -1.37 9.19 1.87
CA GLY A 63 -1.39 8.32 3.05
C GLY A 63 -0.09 7.55 3.29
N MET A 64 0.71 7.27 2.25
CA MET A 64 1.89 6.40 2.39
C MET A 64 2.98 6.96 3.31
N PRO A 65 3.33 8.27 3.26
CA PRO A 65 4.29 8.85 4.20
C PRO A 65 3.84 8.85 5.66
N LYS A 66 2.54 8.68 5.91
CA LYS A 66 1.95 8.61 7.27
C LYS A 66 1.96 7.19 7.82
N ALA A 67 2.03 6.18 6.96
CA ALA A 67 2.03 4.76 7.28
C ALA A 67 3.41 4.11 6.98
N LYS A 68 4.51 4.82 7.29
CA LYS A 68 5.88 4.35 6.99
C LYS A 68 6.25 3.05 7.69
N ASP A 69 5.69 2.84 8.86
CA ASP A 69 5.82 1.64 9.68
C ASP A 69 5.33 0.37 8.99
N VAL A 70 4.42 0.50 8.02
CA VAL A 70 3.89 -0.63 7.23
C VAL A 70 4.27 -0.57 5.75
N CYS A 71 4.63 0.60 5.22
CA CYS A 71 5.10 0.75 3.83
C CYS A 71 6.58 0.38 3.64
N GLY A 72 7.39 0.42 4.70
CA GLY A 72 8.83 0.23 4.58
C GLY A 72 9.48 1.33 3.72
N GLU A 73 10.51 0.99 2.96
CA GLU A 73 11.12 1.92 2.00
C GLU A 73 10.25 2.08 0.74
N ILE A 74 9.98 3.32 0.33
CA ILE A 74 9.05 3.62 -0.77
C ILE A 74 9.83 4.04 -2.03
N PHE A 75 9.59 3.33 -3.13
CA PHE A 75 10.09 3.65 -4.46
C PHE A 75 8.93 4.15 -5.33
N VAL A 76 9.12 5.26 -6.04
CA VAL A 76 8.11 5.81 -6.96
C VAL A 76 8.55 5.59 -8.39
N GLU A 77 7.86 4.71 -9.11
CA GLU A 77 8.18 4.34 -10.49
C GLU A 77 7.25 5.01 -11.50
N LYS A 78 7.84 5.52 -12.58
CA LYS A 78 7.10 6.14 -13.67
C LYS A 78 6.60 5.06 -14.62
N ILE A 79 5.28 4.98 -14.81
CA ILE A 79 4.64 4.03 -15.73
C ILE A 79 4.21 4.66 -17.07
N GLY A 80 4.77 5.83 -17.40
CA GLY A 80 4.50 6.52 -18.66
C GLY A 80 3.23 7.37 -18.69
N ILE A 81 2.67 7.74 -17.52
CA ILE A 81 1.56 8.71 -17.47
C ILE A 81 2.06 10.08 -17.96
N PRO A 82 1.44 10.65 -19.00
CA PRO A 82 1.85 11.92 -19.57
C PRO A 82 1.49 13.08 -18.62
N PRO A 83 2.31 14.15 -18.52
CA PRO A 83 2.05 15.28 -17.63
C PRO A 83 0.69 15.95 -17.86
N GLU A 84 0.19 15.93 -19.10
CA GLU A 84 -1.10 16.51 -19.47
C GLU A 84 -2.28 15.79 -18.79
N ALA A 85 -2.12 14.51 -18.45
CA ALA A 85 -3.12 13.74 -17.71
C ALA A 85 -3.21 14.13 -16.23
N GLU A 86 -2.29 14.95 -15.73
CA GLU A 86 -2.31 15.48 -14.36
C GLU A 86 -3.07 16.82 -14.25
N ILE A 87 -3.44 17.42 -15.38
CA ILE A 87 -4.12 18.73 -15.40
C ILE A 87 -5.54 18.59 -14.85
N GLY A 88 -5.81 19.19 -13.68
CA GLY A 88 -7.13 19.22 -13.06
C GLY A 88 -7.45 18.05 -12.12
N VAL A 89 -6.48 17.16 -11.86
CA VAL A 89 -6.57 16.05 -10.89
C VAL A 89 -5.82 16.39 -9.58
N LEU A 90 -5.47 17.67 -9.40
CA LEU A 90 -4.76 18.22 -8.23
C LEU A 90 -5.72 18.64 -7.12
#